data_AF-A0A3D5VBM4-F1
#
_entry.id   AF-A0A3D5VBM4-F1
#
_cell.length_a   1.000
_cell.length_b   1.000
_cell.length_c   1.000
_cell.angle_alpha   90.00
_cell.angle_beta   90.00
_cell.angle_gamma   90.00
#
_symmetry.space_group_name_H-M   'P 1'
#
loop_
_entity.id
_entity.type
_entity.pdbx_description
1 polymer ?
#
loop_
_entity_poly.entity_id
_entity_poly.type
_entity_poly.pdbx_seq_one_letter_code
_entity_poly.pdbx_strand_id
1 'polypeptide(L)'
;MAKEWILNSAMNRFQLNFKRNVGPTSESIRLCKPKTLEEWREYYFSNVRSKDHIIELGKKLYIKITEVISAEVEEITEKDCIDYIFK
;
A
#
# COMPACT_ATOMS: atom_id res chain seq x y z
N MET A 1 -3.48 -2.69 14.98
CA MET A 1 -3.10 -1.31 15.33
C MET A 1 -1.69 -0.96 14.88
N ALA A 2 -0.61 -1.29 15.61
CA ALA A 2 0.75 -0.86 15.25
C ALA A 2 1.20 -1.33 13.84
N LYS A 3 1.03 -2.63 13.54
CA LYS A 3 1.41 -3.20 12.22
C LYS A 3 0.63 -2.58 11.06
N GLU A 4 -0.66 -2.37 11.25
CA GLU A 4 -1.55 -1.82 10.23
C GLU A 4 -1.20 -0.38 9.89
N TRP A 5 -0.84 0.43 10.89
CA TRP A 5 -0.34 1.78 10.66
C TRP A 5 0.94 1.81 9.82
N ILE A 6 1.91 0.92 10.10
CA ILE A 6 3.15 0.80 9.30
C ILE A 6 2.82 0.41 7.86
N LEU A 7 1.99 -0.62 7.69
CA LEU A 7 1.60 -1.12 6.37
C LEU A 7 0.89 -0.02 5.55
N ASN A 8 -0.06 0.69 6.16
CA ASN A 8 -0.77 1.78 5.49
C ASN A 8 0.14 2.96 5.16
N SER A 9 1.05 3.32 6.07
CA SER A 9 2.01 4.42 5.85
C SER A 9 2.97 4.09 4.69
N ALA A 10 3.52 2.88 4.68
CA ALA A 10 4.40 2.41 3.61
C ALA A 10 3.67 2.28 2.27
N MET A 11 2.45 1.74 2.26
CA MET A 11 1.60 1.65 1.06
C MET A 11 1.38 3.01 0.42
N ASN A 12 1.04 4.03 1.22
CA ASN A 12 0.84 5.40 0.73
C ASN A 12 2.15 6.05 0.28
N ARG A 13 3.21 5.96 1.09
CA ARG A 13 4.52 6.56 0.78
C ARG A 13 5.08 6.06 -0.55
N PHE A 14 5.05 4.75 -0.77
CA PHE A 14 5.49 4.13 -2.02
C PHE A 14 4.38 4.02 -3.07
N GLN A 15 3.20 4.58 -2.76
CA GLN A 15 2.05 4.70 -3.65
C GLN A 15 1.61 3.36 -4.25
N LEU A 16 1.81 2.26 -3.52
CA LEU A 16 1.47 0.91 -3.94
C LEU A 16 -0.06 0.69 -3.98
N ASN A 17 -0.82 1.51 -3.24
CA ASN A 17 -2.28 1.55 -3.27
C ASN A 17 -2.87 2.51 -4.34
N PHE A 18 -2.05 3.16 -5.18
CA PHE A 18 -2.56 4.14 -6.14
C PHE A 18 -3.16 3.47 -7.38
N LYS A 19 -4.03 4.19 -8.11
CA LYS A 19 -4.75 3.70 -9.31
C LYS A 19 -3.84 3.01 -10.34
N ARG A 20 -2.59 3.45 -10.51
CA ARG A 20 -1.65 2.77 -11.43
C ARG A 20 -1.32 1.33 -11.01
N ASN A 21 -1.29 1.07 -9.71
CA ASN A 21 -0.92 -0.23 -9.14
C ASN A 21 -2.17 -1.10 -8.94
N VAL A 22 -3.21 -0.58 -8.29
CA VAL A 22 -4.41 -1.36 -7.94
C VAL A 22 -5.57 -1.18 -8.93
N GLY A 23 -5.41 -0.37 -9.98
CA GLY A 23 -6.46 -0.06 -10.94
C GLY A 23 -7.47 0.98 -10.43
N PRO A 24 -8.42 1.40 -11.28
CA PRO A 24 -9.45 2.37 -10.92
C PRO A 24 -10.56 1.72 -10.07
N THR A 25 -10.26 1.38 -8.81
CA THR A 25 -11.16 0.62 -7.92
C THR A 25 -12.57 1.22 -7.83
N SER A 26 -12.70 2.51 -7.52
CA SER A 26 -14.02 3.14 -7.37
C SER A 26 -14.84 3.15 -8.66
N GLU A 27 -14.18 3.32 -9.81
CA GLU A 27 -14.83 3.26 -11.13
C GLU A 27 -15.28 1.83 -11.47
N SER A 28 -14.40 0.86 -11.20
CA SER A 28 -14.65 -0.56 -11.41
C SER A 28 -15.81 -1.06 -10.56
N ILE A 29 -15.92 -0.63 -9.30
CA ILE A 29 -17.05 -0.93 -8.42
C ILE A 29 -18.35 -0.34 -8.97
N ARG A 30 -18.32 0.89 -9.50
CA ARG A 30 -19.52 1.51 -10.12
C ARG A 30 -19.97 0.78 -11.38
N LEU A 31 -19.04 0.24 -12.16
CA LEU A 31 -19.33 -0.54 -13.37
C LEU A 31 -19.90 -1.92 -13.03
N CYS A 32 -19.25 -2.64 -12.10
CA CYS A 32 -19.65 -3.99 -11.70
C CYS A 32 -20.92 -4.00 -10.84
N LYS A 33 -21.13 -2.97 -10.00
CA LYS A 33 -22.21 -2.91 -8.98
C LYS A 33 -22.32 -4.21 -8.16
N PRO A 34 -21.21 -4.72 -7.59
CA PRO A 34 -21.20 -5.99 -6.89
C PRO A 34 -22.10 -5.93 -5.64
N LYS A 35 -22.84 -7.00 -5.38
CA LYS A 35 -23.67 -7.16 -4.18
C LYS A 35 -22.91 -7.80 -3.03
N THR A 36 -21.82 -8.50 -3.35
CA THR A 36 -20.97 -9.18 -2.36
C THR A 36 -19.50 -8.87 -2.59
N LEU A 37 -18.68 -9.10 -1.55
CA LEU A 37 -17.24 -8.98 -1.66
C LEU A 37 -16.63 -10.03 -2.60
N GLU A 38 -17.25 -11.20 -2.73
CA GLU A 38 -16.74 -12.25 -3.61
C GLU A 38 -17.00 -11.90 -5.08
N GLU A 39 -18.19 -11.39 -5.42
CA GLU A 39 -18.48 -10.84 -6.76
C GLU A 39 -17.49 -9.74 -7.13
N TRP A 40 -17.20 -8.83 -6.20
CA TRP A 40 -16.18 -7.80 -6.41
C TRP A 40 -14.79 -8.42 -6.63
N ARG A 41 -14.40 -9.40 -5.83
CA ARG A 41 -13.10 -10.07 -5.91
C ARG A 41 -12.92 -10.76 -7.26
N GLU A 42 -13.91 -11.52 -7.70
CA GLU A 42 -13.92 -12.20 -9.00
C GLU A 42 -13.83 -11.20 -10.15
N TYR A 43 -14.65 -10.14 -10.12
CA TYR A 43 -14.60 -9.07 -11.12
C TYR A 43 -13.24 -8.39 -11.14
N TYR A 44 -12.71 -8.02 -9.97
CA TYR A 44 -11.43 -7.33 -9.83
C TYR A 44 -10.29 -8.15 -10.44
N PHE A 45 -10.20 -9.43 -10.09
CA PHE A 45 -9.14 -10.30 -10.58
C PHE A 45 -9.26 -10.69 -12.05
N SER A 46 -10.47 -10.61 -12.60
CA SER A 46 -10.72 -10.91 -14.02
C SER A 46 -10.57 -9.68 -14.92
N ASN A 47 -10.84 -8.47 -14.42
CA ASN A 47 -10.98 -7.26 -15.25
C ASN A 47 -10.04 -6.10 -14.88
N VAL A 48 -9.52 -6.05 -13.65
CA VAL A 48 -8.79 -4.88 -13.14
C VAL A 48 -7.30 -5.17 -12.96
N ARG A 49 -6.96 -6.17 -12.14
CA ARG A 49 -5.57 -6.60 -11.89
C ARG A 49 -5.54 -8.09 -11.60
N SER A 50 -4.53 -8.81 -12.06
CA SER A 50 -4.38 -10.24 -11.74
C SER A 50 -4.01 -10.47 -10.27
N LYS A 51 -4.27 -11.68 -9.77
CA LYS A 51 -3.84 -12.12 -8.43
C LYS A 51 -2.33 -12.01 -8.27
N ASP A 52 -1.57 -12.45 -9.28
CA ASP A 52 -0.12 -12.41 -9.28
C ASP A 52 0.42 -10.98 -9.15
N HIS A 53 -0.19 -10.02 -9.84
CA HIS A 53 0.20 -8.61 -9.72
C HIS A 53 0.02 -8.09 -8.29
N ILE A 54 -1.08 -8.44 -7.61
CA ILE A 54 -1.32 -8.05 -6.21
C ILE A 54 -0.33 -8.74 -5.26
N ILE A 55 0.02 -10.00 -5.52
CA ILE A 55 1.06 -10.71 -4.77
C ILE A 55 2.41 -10.01 -4.92
N GLU A 56 2.77 -9.59 -6.14
CA GLU A 56 4.01 -8.85 -6.39
C GLU A 56 4.03 -7.47 -5.71
N LEU A 57 2.89 -6.78 -5.63
CA LEU A 57 2.79 -5.55 -4.83
C LEU A 57 3.04 -5.83 -3.34
N GLY A 58 2.53 -6.95 -2.82
CA GLY A 58 2.78 -7.38 -1.44
C GLY A 58 4.26 -7.66 -1.16
N LYS A 59 4.95 -8.35 -2.08
CA LYS A 59 6.41 -8.58 -1.98
C LYS A 59 7.20 -7.27 -2.05
N LYS A 60 6.80 -6.34 -2.93
CA LYS A 60 7.40 -5.00 -2.99
C LYS A 60 7.20 -4.24 -1.68
N LEU A 61 6.01 -4.27 -1.10
CA LEU A 61 5.73 -3.65 0.19
C LEU A 61 6.65 -4.20 1.29
N TYR A 62 6.85 -5.52 1.33
CA TYR A 62 7.75 -6.16 2.27
C TYR A 62 9.17 -5.59 2.17
N ILE A 63 9.77 -5.64 0.97
CA ILE A 63 11.12 -5.10 0.71
C ILE A 63 11.21 -3.62 1.10
N LYS A 64 10.20 -2.82 0.73
CA LYS A 64 10.16 -1.39 1.08
C LYS A 64 10.14 -1.12 2.58
N ILE A 65 9.50 -1.98 3.36
CA ILE A 65 9.47 -1.83 4.82
C ILE A 65 10.78 -2.34 5.43
N THR A 66 11.20 -3.56 5.08
CA THR A 66 12.29 -4.24 5.76
C THR A 66 13.67 -3.75 5.37
N GLU A 67 13.83 -3.21 4.17
CA GLU A 67 15.13 -2.73 3.69
C GLU A 67 15.16 -1.20 3.70
N VAL A 68 14.22 -0.56 3.01
CA VAL A 68 14.28 0.91 2.81
C VAL A 68 13.90 1.66 4.07
N ILE A 69 12.69 1.43 4.61
CA ILE A 69 12.24 2.13 5.83
C ILE A 69 13.13 1.78 7.02
N SER A 70 13.56 0.52 7.17
CA SER A 70 14.44 0.13 8.28
C SER A 70 15.75 0.93 8.27
N ALA A 71 16.44 0.97 7.12
CA ALA A 71 17.69 1.72 6.98
C ALA A 71 17.49 3.22 7.25
N GLU A 72 16.42 3.82 6.72
CA GLU A 72 16.13 5.24 6.95
C GLU A 72 15.80 5.54 8.43
N VAL A 73 15.15 4.62 9.15
CA VAL A 73 14.87 4.78 10.58
C VAL A 73 16.15 4.66 11.40
N GLU A 74 17.07 3.76 11.01
CA GLU A 74 18.38 3.59 11.65
C GLU A 74 19.27 4.84 11.51
N GLU A 75 19.09 5.64 10.46
CA GLU A 75 19.82 6.89 10.24
C GLU A 75 19.32 8.07 11.11
N ILE A 76 18.12 7.98 11.69
CA ILE A 76 17.53 9.06 12.49
C ILE A 76 18.20 9.14 13.87
N THR A 77 18.72 10.31 14.21
CA THR A 77 19.25 10.58 15.55
C THR A 77 18.24 11.29 16.46
N GLU A 78 18.49 11.27 17.77
CA GLU A 78 17.69 12.02 18.74
C GLU A 78 17.72 13.53 18.43
N LYS A 79 18.87 14.05 18.00
CA LYS A 79 19.01 15.45 17.62
C LYS A 79 18.12 15.81 16.43
N ASP A 80 18.06 14.97 15.40
CA ASP A 80 17.18 15.20 14.24
C ASP A 80 15.71 15.30 14.68
N CYS A 81 15.30 14.44 15.62
CA CYS A 81 13.96 14.48 16.20
C CYS A 81 13.70 15.78 16.97
N ILE A 82 14.64 16.19 17.82
CA ILE A 82 14.54 17.43 18.61
C ILE A 82 14.47 18.64 17.68
N ASP A 83 15.39 18.74 16.72
CA ASP A 83 15.47 19.86 15.77
C ASP A 83 14.21 19.94 14.89
N TYR A 84 13.62 18.82 14.50
CA TYR A 84 12.35 18.80 13.75
C TYR A 84 11.16 19.32 14.56
N ILE A 85 11.11 19.05 15.87
CA ILE A 85 10.03 19.52 16.76
C ILE A 85 10.16 21.03 17.07
N PHE A 86 11.39 21.55 17.14
CA PHE A 86 11.62 22.98 17.35
C PHE A 86 11.35 23.85 16.11
N LYS A 87 11.18 23.24 14.94
CA LYS A 87 10.95 23.94 13.67
C LYS A 87 9.49 24.34 13.48
#